data_AF-A0AAU1ZH15-F1
#
_entry.id   AF-A0AAU1ZH15-F1
#
_cell.length_a   1.000
_cell.length_b   1.000
_cell.length_c   1.000
_cell.angle_alpha   90.00
_cell.angle_beta   90.00
_cell.angle_gamma   90.00
#
_symmetry.space_group_name_H-M   'P 1'
#
loop_
_entity.id
_entity.type
_entity.pdbx_description
1 polymer ?
#
loop_
_entity_poly.entity_id
_entity_poly.type
_entity_poly.pdbx_seq_one_letter_code
_entity_poly.pdbx_strand_id
1 'polypeptide(L)'
;MLIGHRSHIRPAVIGVVTVKVTITRYGQRMTDSRDEKSAASTAADKQTDVELALAAAELVTEWVSGSKPLSEAQGWVLVGLQYAGSGHMEMHVWDRVRDWERRLAEVLAADDGSEDSRRRGEAAKRAAVSEMRDMFLRGIPAGERSNQIWRKGLGPDPRDELRQFIESQAGKTA
;
A
#
# COMPACT_ATOMS: atom_id res chain seq x y z
N MET A 1 -20.33 39.40 41.19
CA MET A 1 -19.24 38.55 40.66
C MET A 1 -19.41 37.17 41.28
N LEU A 2 -19.40 36.10 40.47
CA LEU A 2 -19.84 34.70 40.71
C LEU A 2 -21.16 34.35 40.00
N ILE A 3 -21.05 34.08 38.70
CA ILE A 3 -22.08 33.41 37.90
C ILE A 3 -21.77 31.92 37.93
N GLY A 4 -22.56 31.16 38.67
CA GLY A 4 -22.50 29.70 38.72
C GLY A 4 -23.13 29.09 37.47
N HIS A 5 -22.31 28.65 36.53
CA HIS A 5 -22.74 27.81 35.40
C HIS A 5 -22.75 26.34 35.84
N ARG A 6 -23.95 25.80 36.10
CA ARG A 6 -24.20 24.36 36.21
C ARG A 6 -24.31 23.78 34.80
N SER A 7 -23.25 23.17 34.32
CA SER A 7 -23.28 22.35 33.10
C SER A 7 -24.03 21.05 33.40
N HIS A 8 -25.18 20.89 32.78
CA HIS A 8 -25.93 19.63 32.74
C HIS A 8 -25.17 18.61 31.89
N ILE A 9 -24.61 17.60 32.57
CA ILE A 9 -24.07 16.39 31.93
C ILE A 9 -25.25 15.54 31.49
N ARG A 10 -25.43 15.39 30.16
CA ARG A 10 -26.35 14.40 29.59
C ARG A 10 -25.69 13.01 29.65
N PRO A 11 -26.31 11.98 30.26
CA PRO A 11 -25.81 10.62 30.12
C PRO A 11 -26.10 10.10 28.71
N ALA A 12 -25.05 9.74 27.98
CA ALA A 12 -25.18 8.99 26.74
C ALA A 12 -25.66 7.57 27.06
N VAL A 13 -26.82 7.21 26.54
CA VAL A 13 -27.42 5.88 26.62
C VAL A 13 -26.55 4.93 25.79
N ILE A 14 -25.80 4.06 26.45
CA ILE A 14 -25.11 2.94 25.80
C ILE A 14 -26.18 1.88 25.50
N GLY A 15 -26.63 1.83 24.25
CA GLY A 15 -27.49 0.76 23.76
C GLY A 15 -26.72 -0.55 23.73
N VAL A 16 -27.01 -1.44 24.68
CA VAL A 16 -26.54 -2.83 24.67
C VAL A 16 -27.32 -3.56 23.57
N VAL A 17 -26.68 -3.77 22.41
CA VAL A 17 -27.23 -4.61 21.35
C VAL A 17 -27.02 -6.07 21.74
N THR A 18 -28.08 -6.71 22.23
CA THR A 18 -28.09 -8.16 22.48
C THR A 18 -28.28 -8.87 21.15
N VAL A 19 -27.20 -9.38 20.55
CA VAL A 19 -27.29 -10.22 19.35
C VAL A 19 -27.71 -11.64 19.77
N LYS A 20 -28.94 -12.01 19.42
CA LYS A 20 -29.48 -13.35 19.61
C LYS A 20 -28.87 -14.29 18.56
N VAL A 21 -27.88 -15.09 18.95
CA VAL A 21 -27.26 -16.09 18.07
C VAL A 21 -28.18 -17.31 17.99
N THR A 22 -28.89 -17.45 16.87
CA THR A 22 -29.62 -18.67 16.53
C THR A 22 -28.62 -19.67 15.93
N ILE A 23 -28.22 -20.67 16.71
CA ILE A 23 -27.39 -21.78 16.23
C ILE A 23 -28.30 -22.78 15.52
N THR A 24 -28.42 -22.67 14.20
CA THR A 24 -29.04 -23.73 13.39
C THR A 24 -27.99 -24.80 13.12
N ARG A 25 -28.16 -25.94 13.78
CA ARG A 25 -27.35 -27.14 13.59
C ARG A 25 -27.77 -27.82 12.28
N TYR A 26 -27.03 -27.61 11.19
CA TYR A 26 -27.07 -28.47 10.01
C TYR A 26 -25.72 -29.19 9.90
N GLY A 27 -25.74 -30.49 10.20
CA GLY A 27 -24.66 -31.37 9.82
C GLY A 27 -24.84 -31.78 8.36
N GLN A 28 -23.84 -31.54 7.51
CA GLN A 28 -23.31 -32.51 6.56
C GLN A 28 -22.16 -31.94 5.72
N ARG A 29 -21.14 -32.79 5.54
CA ARG A 29 -20.00 -32.73 4.61
C ARG A 29 -18.99 -31.59 4.77
N MET A 30 -18.08 -31.83 5.72
CA MET A 30 -16.67 -31.56 5.51
C MET A 30 -16.15 -32.43 4.36
N THR A 31 -15.73 -31.80 3.26
CA THR A 31 -14.51 -32.03 2.44
C THR A 31 -14.75 -31.37 1.09
N ASP A 32 -14.39 -30.09 0.95
CA ASP A 32 -14.04 -29.48 -0.35
C ASP A 32 -13.52 -28.04 -0.23
N SER A 33 -13.80 -27.32 0.87
CA SER A 33 -13.39 -25.90 0.98
C SER A 33 -11.92 -25.66 1.37
N ARG A 34 -11.11 -26.72 1.56
CA ARG A 34 -9.67 -26.55 1.83
C ARG A 34 -8.87 -26.47 0.55
N ASP A 35 -9.34 -27.09 -0.53
CA ASP A 35 -8.59 -27.18 -1.78
C ASP A 35 -8.76 -25.95 -2.68
N GLU A 36 -9.90 -25.26 -2.66
CA GLU A 36 -10.04 -23.98 -3.40
C GLU A 36 -9.23 -22.84 -2.76
N LYS A 37 -9.17 -22.78 -1.42
CA LYS A 37 -8.34 -21.81 -0.72
C LYS A 37 -6.85 -22.16 -0.82
N SER A 38 -6.51 -23.45 -0.91
CA SER A 38 -5.15 -23.90 -1.20
C SER A 38 -4.73 -23.64 -2.64
N ALA A 39 -5.62 -23.76 -3.63
CA ALA A 39 -5.32 -23.52 -5.04
C ALA A 39 -5.12 -22.03 -5.36
N ALA A 40 -5.95 -21.14 -4.80
CA ALA A 40 -5.73 -19.70 -4.88
C ALA A 40 -4.44 -19.28 -4.14
N SER A 41 -4.14 -19.95 -3.02
CA SER A 41 -2.89 -19.77 -2.29
C SER A 41 -1.66 -20.29 -3.05
N THR A 42 -1.77 -21.30 -3.93
CA THR A 42 -0.61 -21.84 -4.68
C THR A 42 -0.31 -21.10 -5.97
N ALA A 43 -1.25 -20.31 -6.49
CA ALA A 43 -1.01 -19.43 -7.64
C ALA A 43 -0.33 -18.11 -7.22
N ALA A 44 -0.72 -17.53 -6.08
CA ALA A 44 -0.09 -16.33 -5.51
C ALA A 44 1.32 -16.58 -4.93
N ASP A 45 1.62 -17.84 -4.59
CA ASP A 45 2.92 -18.30 -4.06
C ASP A 45 4.01 -18.45 -5.14
N LYS A 46 3.70 -18.12 -6.41
CA LYS A 46 4.64 -18.23 -7.54
C LYS A 46 5.16 -16.91 -8.08
N GLN A 47 4.60 -15.77 -7.64
CA GLN A 47 5.05 -14.48 -8.12
C GLN A 47 6.39 -14.13 -7.46
N THR A 48 7.40 -13.90 -8.29
CA THR A 48 8.74 -13.52 -7.83
C THR A 48 8.72 -12.12 -7.22
N ASP A 49 9.67 -11.83 -6.33
CA ASP A 49 9.86 -10.49 -5.75
C ASP A 49 9.97 -9.41 -6.84
N VAL A 50 10.59 -9.74 -7.98
CA VAL A 50 10.72 -8.85 -9.14
C VAL A 50 9.38 -8.56 -9.79
N GLU A 51 8.54 -9.58 -10.01
CA GLU A 51 7.22 -9.41 -10.60
C GLU A 51 6.28 -8.63 -9.66
N LEU A 52 6.33 -8.88 -8.35
CA LEU A 52 5.56 -8.11 -7.37
C LEU A 52 5.99 -6.64 -7.34
N ALA A 53 7.30 -6.40 -7.26
CA ALA A 53 7.84 -5.04 -7.25
C ALA A 53 7.55 -4.29 -8.55
N LEU A 54 7.59 -4.97 -9.70
CA LEU A 54 7.27 -4.37 -10.99
C LEU A 54 5.78 -3.99 -11.07
N ALA A 55 4.88 -4.90 -10.72
CA ALA A 55 3.44 -4.63 -10.74
C ALA A 55 3.06 -3.48 -9.81
N ALA A 56 3.63 -3.44 -8.59
CA ALA A 56 3.42 -2.32 -7.68
C ALA A 56 4.00 -1.01 -8.23
N ALA A 57 5.18 -1.05 -8.85
CA ALA A 57 5.82 0.12 -9.44
C ALA A 57 5.03 0.73 -10.61
N GLU A 58 4.44 -0.12 -11.46
CA GLU A 58 3.56 0.32 -12.54
C GLU A 58 2.34 1.05 -11.97
N LEU A 59 1.65 0.45 -10.99
CA LEU A 59 0.46 1.04 -10.35
C LEU A 59 0.73 2.41 -9.73
N VAL A 60 1.84 2.56 -9.00
CA VAL A 60 2.14 3.83 -8.31
C VAL A 60 2.66 4.90 -9.25
N THR A 61 3.27 4.51 -10.37
CA THR A 61 3.71 5.46 -11.40
C THR A 61 2.50 6.14 -12.04
N GLU A 62 1.39 5.42 -12.20
CA GLU A 62 0.13 5.99 -12.71
C GLU A 62 -0.52 7.02 -11.77
N TRP A 63 -0.12 7.08 -10.50
CA TRP A 63 -0.58 8.14 -9.59
C TRP A 63 0.05 9.50 -9.89
N VAL A 64 1.20 9.52 -10.57
CA VAL A 64 1.95 10.74 -10.85
C VAL A 64 1.48 11.34 -12.17
N SER A 65 1.20 12.64 -12.15
CA SER A 65 0.90 13.41 -13.36
C SER A 65 1.64 14.74 -13.33
N GLY A 66 1.81 15.36 -14.50
CA GLY A 66 2.50 16.66 -14.59
C GLY A 66 1.83 17.80 -13.81
N SER A 67 0.56 17.67 -13.43
CA SER A 67 -0.20 18.72 -12.72
C SER A 67 -0.70 18.31 -11.34
N LYS A 68 -0.59 17.03 -10.98
CA LYS A 68 -1.02 16.52 -9.67
C LYS A 68 0.13 15.73 -9.06
N PRO A 69 0.82 16.32 -8.06
CA PRO A 69 1.80 15.59 -7.28
C PRO A 69 1.12 14.47 -6.49
N LEU A 70 1.92 13.54 -5.97
CA LEU A 70 1.43 12.58 -5.01
C LEU A 70 0.85 13.29 -3.78
N SER A 71 -0.30 12.82 -3.32
CA SER A 71 -0.79 13.23 -2.01
C SER A 71 0.14 12.74 -0.90
N GLU A 72 0.15 13.45 0.22
CA GLU A 72 0.97 13.06 1.38
C GLU A 72 0.65 11.64 1.85
N ALA A 73 -0.63 11.27 1.86
CA ALA A 73 -1.08 9.92 2.20
C ALA A 73 -0.51 8.86 1.24
N GLN A 74 -0.50 9.11 -0.07
CA GLN A 74 0.12 8.20 -1.04
C GLN A 74 1.63 8.07 -0.81
N GLY A 75 2.33 9.19 -0.55
CA GLY A 75 3.75 9.16 -0.21
C GLY A 75 4.05 8.27 0.98
N TRP A 76 3.26 8.36 2.06
CA TRP A 76 3.48 7.57 3.27
C TRP A 76 3.19 6.09 3.07
N VAL A 77 2.23 5.74 2.20
CA VAL A 77 2.03 4.34 1.77
C VAL A 77 3.30 3.80 1.11
N LEU A 78 3.92 4.57 0.20
CA LEU A 78 5.16 4.15 -0.47
C LEU A 78 6.32 4.00 0.52
N VAL A 79 6.45 4.91 1.49
CA VAL A 79 7.46 4.81 2.56
C VAL A 79 7.27 3.55 3.39
N GLY A 80 6.02 3.26 3.80
CA GLY A 80 5.69 2.09 4.61
C GLY A 80 6.14 0.77 3.96
N LEU A 81 5.95 0.65 2.65
CA LEU A 81 6.36 -0.53 1.86
C LEU A 81 7.89 -0.71 1.76
N GLN A 82 8.70 0.24 2.23
CA GLN A 82 10.16 0.12 2.26
C GLN A 82 10.70 -0.45 3.59
N TYR A 83 9.87 -0.55 4.63
CA TYR A 83 10.25 -1.07 5.96
C TYR A 83 11.54 -0.48 6.52
N ALA A 84 11.67 0.85 6.45
CA ALA A 84 12.91 1.54 6.80
C ALA A 84 13.31 1.36 8.28
N GLY A 85 12.40 0.90 9.14
CA GLY A 85 12.67 0.37 10.49
C GLY A 85 12.99 1.43 11.55
N SER A 86 13.00 2.71 11.19
CA SER A 86 13.12 3.85 12.10
C SER A 86 12.58 5.12 11.43
N GLY A 87 12.09 6.07 12.23
CA GLY A 87 11.59 7.34 11.70
C GLY A 87 12.63 8.12 10.89
N HIS A 88 13.92 8.07 11.27
CA HIS A 88 14.98 8.71 10.49
C HIS A 88 15.14 8.10 9.09
N MET A 89 15.11 6.77 9.00
CA MET A 89 15.19 6.08 7.71
C MET A 89 13.90 6.25 6.89
N GLU A 90 12.75 6.34 7.54
CA GLU A 90 11.47 6.66 6.88
C GLU A 90 11.53 8.04 6.22
N MET A 91 12.12 9.04 6.89
CA MET A 91 12.34 10.37 6.30
C MET A 91 13.29 10.33 5.10
N HIS A 92 14.36 9.53 5.16
CA HIS A 92 15.26 9.36 4.01
C HIS A 92 14.58 8.70 2.81
N VAL A 93 13.70 7.73 3.07
CA VAL A 93 12.87 7.12 2.03
C VAL A 93 11.86 8.13 1.48
N TRP A 94 11.25 8.93 2.34
CA TRP A 94 10.33 9.99 1.95
C TRP A 94 10.98 10.97 0.96
N ASP A 95 12.21 11.43 1.25
CA ASP A 95 12.95 12.32 0.36
C ASP A 95 13.23 11.67 -1.00
N ARG A 96 13.58 10.37 -1.02
CA ARG A 96 13.75 9.62 -2.28
C ARG A 96 12.46 9.52 -3.08
N VAL A 97 11.32 9.26 -2.42
CA VAL A 97 10.00 9.21 -3.08
C VAL A 97 9.66 10.57 -3.68
N ARG A 98 9.91 11.67 -2.96
CA ARG A 98 9.70 13.03 -3.47
C ARG A 98 10.60 13.38 -4.65
N ASP A 99 11.86 12.98 -4.61
CA ASP A 99 12.80 13.22 -5.71
C ASP A 99 12.48 12.38 -6.94
N TRP A 100 12.02 11.15 -6.75
CA TRP A 100 11.49 10.30 -7.82
C TRP A 100 10.25 10.92 -8.47
N GLU A 101 9.27 11.31 -7.66
CA GLU A 101 8.01 11.90 -8.12
C GLU A 101 8.25 13.21 -8.86
N ARG A 102 9.05 14.12 -8.29
CA ARG A 102 9.38 15.41 -8.89
C ARG A 102 9.98 15.23 -10.29
N ARG A 103 10.97 14.33 -10.44
CA ARG A 103 11.64 14.10 -11.74
C ARG A 103 10.66 13.58 -12.80
N LEU A 104 9.73 12.69 -12.42
CA LEU A 104 8.71 12.21 -13.35
C LEU A 104 7.71 13.32 -13.69
N ALA A 105 7.20 14.03 -12.69
CA ALA A 105 6.22 15.10 -12.87
C ALA A 105 6.76 16.24 -13.76
N GLU A 106 8.04 16.62 -13.59
CA GLU A 106 8.71 17.62 -14.43
C GLU A 106 8.69 17.26 -15.92
N VAL A 107 8.99 16.00 -16.27
CA VAL A 107 8.98 15.55 -17.67
C VAL A 107 7.55 15.50 -18.21
N LEU A 108 6.59 15.01 -17.42
CA LEU A 108 5.18 14.94 -17.82
C LEU A 108 4.54 16.33 -17.96
N ALA A 109 4.94 17.30 -17.14
CA ALA A 109 4.46 18.68 -17.23
C ALA A 109 4.98 19.42 -18.48
N ALA A 110 6.13 19.00 -19.00
CA ALA A 110 6.73 19.53 -20.22
C ALA A 110 6.15 18.90 -21.51
N ASP A 111 5.11 18.07 -21.41
CA ASP A 111 4.41 17.51 -22.56
C ASP A 111 3.62 18.61 -23.30
N ASP A 112 4.02 18.87 -24.54
CA ASP A 112 3.39 19.84 -25.45
C ASP A 112 2.47 19.18 -26.49
N GLY A 113 2.25 17.86 -26.40
CA GLY A 113 1.42 17.07 -27.32
C GLY A 113 2.12 16.65 -28.62
N SER A 114 3.33 17.14 -28.89
CA SER A 114 4.15 16.66 -30.00
C SER A 114 4.48 15.17 -29.87
N GLU A 115 4.89 14.53 -30.95
CA GLU A 115 5.30 13.12 -30.89
C GLU A 115 6.57 12.95 -30.05
N ASP A 116 7.49 13.91 -30.13
CA ASP A 116 8.75 13.88 -29.39
C ASP A 116 8.54 14.04 -27.88
N SER A 117 7.66 14.95 -27.46
CA SER A 117 7.32 15.12 -26.04
C SER A 117 6.61 13.88 -25.48
N ARG A 118 5.66 13.29 -26.21
CA ARG A 118 5.04 12.01 -25.85
C ARG A 118 6.08 10.89 -25.72
N ARG A 119 7.02 10.77 -26.65
CA ARG A 119 8.11 9.78 -26.57
C ARG A 119 8.99 10.00 -25.33
N ARG A 120 9.30 11.25 -24.98
CA ARG A 120 10.05 11.58 -23.74
C ARG A 120 9.26 11.22 -22.49
N GLY A 121 7.96 11.53 -22.46
CA GLY A 121 7.06 11.16 -21.35
C GLY A 121 7.02 9.65 -21.12
N GLU A 122 6.84 8.87 -22.19
CA GLU A 122 6.84 7.40 -22.12
C GLU A 122 8.20 6.82 -21.68
N ALA A 123 9.31 7.42 -22.13
CA ALA A 123 10.63 7.02 -21.67
C ALA A 123 10.83 7.33 -20.18
N ALA A 124 10.37 8.50 -19.71
CA ALA A 124 10.43 8.88 -18.31
C ALA A 124 9.57 7.98 -17.42
N LYS A 125 8.36 7.61 -17.85
CA LYS A 125 7.52 6.64 -17.14
C LYS A 125 8.23 5.29 -16.98
N ARG A 126 8.81 4.74 -18.05
CA ARG A 126 9.56 3.46 -17.97
C ARG A 126 10.76 3.53 -17.01
N ALA A 127 11.48 4.65 -17.02
CA ALA A 127 12.57 4.88 -16.08
C ALA A 127 12.05 4.97 -14.64
N ALA A 128 10.97 5.72 -14.40
CA ALA A 128 10.36 5.87 -13.09
C ALA A 128 9.83 4.54 -12.53
N VAL A 129 9.19 3.70 -13.36
CA VAL A 129 8.77 2.33 -12.99
C VAL A 129 9.98 1.51 -12.56
N SER A 130 11.08 1.56 -13.31
CA SER A 130 12.29 0.81 -12.98
C SER A 130 12.91 1.27 -11.64
N GLU A 131 13.01 2.58 -11.42
CA GLU A 131 13.52 3.13 -10.16
C GLU A 131 12.66 2.74 -8.96
N MET A 132 11.33 2.80 -9.10
CA MET A 132 10.38 2.44 -8.06
C MET A 132 10.37 0.94 -7.77
N ARG A 133 10.45 0.10 -8.80
CA ARG A 133 10.64 -1.35 -8.66
C ARG A 133 11.88 -1.64 -7.82
N ASP A 134 12.99 -0.98 -8.12
CA ASP A 134 14.25 -1.18 -7.39
C ASP A 134 14.15 -0.69 -5.94
N MET A 135 13.32 0.31 -5.64
CA MET A 135 12.98 0.66 -4.25
C MET A 135 12.25 -0.50 -3.58
N PHE A 136 11.11 -0.96 -4.12
CA PHE A 136 10.36 -2.09 -3.54
C PHE A 136 11.21 -3.37 -3.36
N LEU A 137 12.04 -3.71 -4.34
CA LEU A 137 12.96 -4.85 -4.24
C LEU A 137 13.95 -4.72 -3.09
N ARG A 138 14.41 -3.51 -2.77
CA ARG A 138 15.26 -3.27 -1.58
C ARG A 138 14.44 -3.27 -0.28
N GLY A 139 13.16 -2.92 -0.35
CA GLY A 139 12.22 -2.92 0.77
C GLY A 139 11.93 -4.31 1.32
N ILE A 140 11.78 -5.32 0.46
CA ILE A 140 11.47 -6.71 0.87
C ILE A 140 12.49 -7.26 1.89
N PRO A 141 13.80 -7.35 1.60
CA PRO A 141 14.78 -7.85 2.56
C PRO A 141 14.99 -6.90 3.75
N ALA A 142 14.66 -5.62 3.63
CA ALA A 142 14.64 -4.71 4.77
C ALA A 142 13.49 -5.04 5.74
N GLY A 143 12.31 -5.35 5.21
CA GLY A 143 11.14 -5.76 5.98
C GLY A 143 11.32 -7.09 6.69
N GLU A 144 11.90 -8.08 6.01
CA GLU A 144 12.24 -9.37 6.62
C GLU A 144 13.17 -9.19 7.84
N ARG A 145 14.25 -8.41 7.67
CA ARG A 145 15.20 -8.13 8.77
C ARG A 145 14.53 -7.34 9.90
N SER A 146 13.74 -6.32 9.56
CA SER A 146 13.01 -5.51 10.54
C SER A 146 12.05 -6.37 11.37
N ASN A 147 11.32 -7.27 10.72
CA ASN A 147 10.42 -8.21 11.39
C ASN A 147 11.16 -9.19 12.30
N GLN A 148 12.33 -9.68 11.88
CA GLN A 148 13.17 -10.54 12.71
C GLN A 148 13.67 -9.79 13.97
N ILE A 149 14.19 -8.57 13.80
CA ILE A 149 14.80 -7.80 14.89
C ILE A 149 13.74 -7.26 15.87
N TRP A 150 12.68 -6.64 15.35
CA TRP A 150 11.76 -5.84 16.16
C TRP A 150 10.45 -6.55 16.47
N ARG A 151 10.02 -7.48 15.61
CA ARG A 151 8.74 -8.20 15.75
C ARG A 151 8.93 -9.67 16.14
N LYS A 152 10.14 -10.08 16.51
CA LYS A 152 10.49 -11.47 16.87
C LYS A 152 10.06 -12.49 15.80
N GLY A 153 10.09 -12.07 14.53
CA GLY A 153 9.64 -12.87 13.39
C GLY A 153 8.12 -12.98 13.21
N LEU A 154 7.32 -12.27 14.02
CA LEU A 154 5.84 -12.24 13.92
C LEU A 154 5.31 -11.06 13.10
N GLY A 155 6.18 -10.35 12.38
CA GLY A 155 5.76 -9.29 11.48
C GLY A 155 5.12 -9.86 10.21
N PRO A 156 4.24 -9.07 9.56
CA PRO A 156 3.64 -9.45 8.28
C PRO A 156 4.73 -9.62 7.21
N ASP A 157 4.59 -10.63 6.34
CA ASP A 157 5.53 -10.85 5.24
C ASP A 157 5.50 -9.63 4.29
N PRO A 158 6.66 -8.99 4.02
CA PRO A 158 6.73 -7.90 3.06
C PRO A 158 6.12 -8.21 1.69
N ARG A 159 6.17 -9.48 1.27
CA ARG A 159 5.54 -9.93 0.01
C ARG A 159 4.03 -9.89 0.09
N ASP A 160 3.46 -10.32 1.23
CA ASP A 160 2.02 -10.31 1.44
C ASP A 160 1.47 -8.88 1.51
N GLU A 161 2.18 -7.97 2.17
CA GLU A 161 1.77 -6.56 2.20
C GLU A 161 1.85 -5.93 0.79
N LEU A 162 2.84 -6.28 -0.02
CA LEU A 162 2.94 -5.80 -1.40
C LEU A 162 1.83 -6.38 -2.30
N ARG A 163 1.46 -7.66 -2.11
CA ARG A 163 0.31 -8.29 -2.79
C ARG A 163 -0.99 -7.60 -2.41
N GLN A 164 -1.25 -7.42 -1.11
CA GLN A 164 -2.44 -6.71 -0.62
C GLN A 164 -2.50 -5.28 -1.14
N PHE A 165 -1.35 -4.61 -1.21
CA PHE A 165 -1.26 -3.29 -1.82
C PHE A 165 -1.74 -3.33 -3.28
N ILE A 166 -1.18 -4.21 -4.12
CA ILE A 166 -1.56 -4.37 -5.53
C ILE A 166 -3.06 -4.64 -5.67
N GLU A 167 -3.59 -5.61 -4.91
CA GLU A 167 -5.02 -5.96 -4.92
C GLU A 167 -5.90 -4.76 -4.54
N SER A 168 -5.52 -4.01 -3.51
CA SER A 168 -6.26 -2.84 -3.04
C SER A 168 -6.30 -1.69 -4.05
N GLN A 169 -5.29 -1.59 -4.93
CA GLN A 169 -5.27 -0.56 -5.98
C GLN A 169 -6.01 -1.02 -7.23
N ALA A 170 -5.85 -2.29 -7.61
CA ALA A 170 -6.59 -2.87 -8.74
C ALA A 170 -8.11 -2.80 -8.52
N GLY A 171 -8.58 -3.01 -7.28
CA GLY A 171 -10.00 -2.87 -6.92
C GLY A 171 -10.55 -1.44 -6.91
N LYS A 172 -9.68 -0.41 -6.92
CA LYS A 172 -10.10 1.01 -7.02
C LYS A 172 -10.19 1.51 -8.45
N THR A 173 -9.61 0.77 -9.40
CA THR A 173 -9.60 1.10 -10.83
C THR A 173 -10.72 0.43 -11.63
N ALA A 174 -11.54 -0.42 -10.99
CA ALA A 174 -12.72 -1.09 -11.57
C ALA A 174 -14.01 -0.35 -11.21
#